data_AF-A0A924C4U7-F1
#
_entry.id   AF-A0A924C4U7-F1
#
_cell.length_a   1.000
_cell.length_b   1.000
_cell.length_c   1.000
_cell.angle_alpha   90.00
_cell.angle_beta   90.00
_cell.angle_gamma   90.00
#
_symmetry.space_group_name_H-M   'P 1'
#
loop_
_entity.id
_entity.type
_entity.pdbx_description
1 polymer ?
#
loop_
_entity_poly.entity_id
_entity_poly.type
_entity_poly.pdbx_seq_one_letter_code
_entity_poly.pdbx_strand_id
1 'polypeptide(L)'
;MRIFEDDRRLNAPWGIAVAPSNFGKLSNAVLAGNFGGNGTIAAFNDSTGKFIDFMKTESGDILKIPGLWALLFGNGESLGDSSALYFAAGPSDEKEGLFGSLRSTE
;
A
#
# COMPACT_ATOMS: atom_id res chain seq x y z
N MET A 1 3.19 12.42 -17.65
CA MET A 1 2.43 11.17 -17.49
C MET A 1 3.40 10.07 -17.09
N ARG A 2 3.14 9.33 -16.00
CA ARG A 2 3.92 8.15 -15.60
C ARG A 2 3.14 6.89 -15.97
N ILE A 3 3.83 5.83 -16.38
CA ILE A 3 3.24 4.53 -16.71
C ILE A 3 3.87 3.51 -15.76
N PHE A 4 3.05 2.69 -15.12
CA PHE A 4 3.49 1.64 -14.22
C PHE A 4 3.27 0.27 -14.87
N GLU A 5 4.31 -0.54 -14.91
CA GLU A 5 4.32 -1.87 -15.54
C GLU A 5 3.65 -2.89 -14.63
N ASP A 6 2.33 -2.89 -14.68
CA ASP A 6 1.52 -3.72 -13.80
C ASP A 6 1.65 -5.22 -14.08
N ASP A 7 1.62 -5.63 -15.35
CA ASP A 7 1.65 -7.06 -15.75
C ASP A 7 0.61 -7.92 -14.99
N ARG A 8 -0.62 -7.38 -14.88
CA ARG A 8 -1.78 -8.02 -14.22
C ARG A 8 -1.64 -8.20 -12.70
N ARG A 9 -0.79 -7.41 -12.03
CA ARG A 9 -0.64 -7.40 -10.56
C ARG A 9 -1.70 -6.53 -9.88
N LEU A 10 -2.33 -5.62 -10.62
CA LEU A 10 -3.34 -4.70 -10.14
C LEU A 10 -4.74 -5.23 -10.44
N ASN A 11 -5.60 -5.19 -9.44
CA ASN A 11 -6.99 -5.59 -9.53
C ASN A 11 -7.87 -4.60 -8.77
N ALA A 12 -8.66 -3.82 -9.52
CA ALA A 12 -9.39 -2.66 -9.02
C ALA A 12 -8.47 -1.78 -8.13
N PRO A 13 -7.38 -1.21 -8.67
CA PRO A 13 -6.48 -0.38 -7.89
C PRO A 13 -7.19 0.90 -7.43
N TRP A 14 -7.04 1.25 -6.16
CA TRP A 14 -7.72 2.41 -5.57
C TRP A 14 -6.74 3.36 -4.88
N GLY A 15 -6.38 3.09 -3.63
CA GLY A 15 -5.48 3.93 -2.85
C GLY A 15 -4.07 3.95 -3.43
N ILE A 16 -3.50 5.14 -3.62
CA ILE A 16 -2.12 5.31 -4.09
C ILE A 16 -1.38 6.24 -3.14
N ALA A 17 -0.19 5.85 -2.72
CA ALA A 17 0.68 6.65 -1.86
C ALA A 17 2.15 6.53 -2.28
N VAL A 18 2.96 7.55 -2.03
CA VAL A 18 4.42 7.49 -2.22
C VAL A 18 5.06 7.24 -0.86
N ALA A 19 5.84 6.17 -0.75
CA ALA A 19 6.55 5.83 0.47
C ALA A 19 7.64 6.86 0.78
N PRO A 20 7.83 7.25 2.05
CA PRO A 20 8.91 8.14 2.44
C PRO A 20 10.27 7.46 2.23
N SER A 21 11.34 8.24 2.31
CA SER A 21 12.71 7.77 2.04
C SER A 21 13.26 6.79 3.08
N ASN A 22 12.56 6.62 4.20
CA ASN A 22 12.92 5.77 5.33
C ASN A 22 11.90 4.64 5.57
N PHE A 23 11.32 4.07 4.50
CA PHE A 23 10.31 3.01 4.58
C PHE A 23 10.88 1.63 4.17
N GLY A 24 12.10 1.33 4.61
CA GLY A 24 12.78 0.06 4.36
C GLY A 24 12.98 -0.21 2.86
N LYS A 25 12.76 -1.47 2.45
CA LYS A 25 12.93 -1.91 1.04
C LYS A 25 12.02 -1.22 0.04
N LEU A 26 10.93 -0.61 0.51
CA LEU A 26 9.96 0.09 -0.31
C LEU A 26 10.13 1.61 -0.25
N SER A 27 11.24 2.10 0.29
CA SER A 27 11.55 3.54 0.34
C SER A 27 11.44 4.19 -1.04
N ASN A 28 10.73 5.33 -1.11
CA ASN A 28 10.44 6.07 -2.34
C ASN A 28 9.61 5.31 -3.41
N ALA A 29 9.04 4.15 -3.07
CA ALA A 29 8.17 3.43 -4.00
C ALA A 29 6.79 4.09 -4.08
N VAL A 30 6.16 3.99 -5.25
CA VAL A 30 4.71 4.20 -5.40
C VAL A 30 4.02 2.92 -4.95
N LEU A 31 3.18 3.03 -3.93
CA LEU A 31 2.36 1.96 -3.39
C LEU A 31 0.95 2.10 -3.96
N ALA A 32 0.44 1.02 -4.56
CA ALA A 32 -0.91 0.93 -5.09
C ALA A 32 -1.67 -0.19 -4.36
N GLY A 33 -2.76 0.18 -3.70
CA GLY A 33 -3.67 -0.75 -3.04
C GLY A 33 -4.63 -1.38 -4.04
N ASN A 34 -4.63 -2.70 -4.07
CA ASN A 34 -5.63 -3.51 -4.76
C ASN A 34 -6.84 -3.67 -3.87
N PHE A 35 -8.00 -3.16 -4.30
CA PHE A 35 -9.26 -3.45 -3.64
C PHE A 35 -9.75 -4.87 -3.95
N GLY A 36 -9.63 -5.29 -5.21
CA GLY A 36 -10.14 -6.56 -5.69
C GLY A 36 -9.39 -7.78 -5.13
N GLY A 37 -10.10 -8.90 -5.03
CA GLY A 37 -9.55 -10.17 -4.53
C GLY A 37 -9.27 -10.12 -3.03
N ASN A 38 -8.08 -10.55 -2.61
CA ASN A 38 -7.73 -10.64 -1.18
C ASN A 38 -7.22 -9.31 -0.59
N GLY A 39 -7.17 -8.26 -1.41
CA GLY A 39 -6.57 -6.97 -1.12
C GLY A 39 -5.06 -7.03 -0.85
N THR A 40 -4.26 -6.33 -1.63
CA THR A 40 -2.79 -6.36 -1.56
C THR A 40 -2.22 -4.98 -1.87
N ILE A 41 -0.95 -4.74 -1.54
CA ILE A 41 -0.29 -3.47 -1.88
C ILE A 41 0.87 -3.79 -2.82
N ALA A 42 0.78 -3.37 -4.08
CA ALA A 42 1.85 -3.48 -5.06
C ALA A 42 2.76 -2.25 -4.98
N ALA A 43 4.07 -2.46 -4.97
CA ALA A 43 5.05 -1.39 -4.96
C ALA A 43 5.74 -1.27 -6.33
N PHE A 44 5.89 -0.04 -6.80
CA PHE A 44 6.55 0.27 -8.06
C PHE A 44 7.60 1.35 -7.85
N ASN A 45 8.65 1.31 -8.66
CA ASN A 45 9.65 2.36 -8.69
C ASN A 45 9.06 3.62 -9.35
N ASP A 46 9.06 4.76 -8.65
CA ASP A 46 8.39 5.99 -9.12
C ASP A 46 9.00 6.56 -10.41
N SER A 47 10.30 6.38 -10.63
CA SER A 47 10.99 6.93 -11.79
C SER A 47 10.86 6.06 -13.04
N THR A 48 10.89 4.73 -12.87
CA THR A 48 10.93 3.77 -13.98
C THR A 48 9.59 3.11 -14.26
N GLY A 49 8.64 3.17 -13.31
CA GLY A 49 7.36 2.48 -13.41
C GLY A 49 7.44 0.96 -13.18
N LYS A 50 8.64 0.40 -12.98
CA LYS A 50 8.84 -1.05 -12.82
C LYS A 50 8.31 -1.53 -11.47
N PHE A 51 7.69 -2.70 -11.48
CA PHE A 51 7.30 -3.41 -10.27
C PHE A 51 8.52 -3.74 -9.41
N ILE A 52 8.39 -3.55 -8.10
CA ILE A 52 9.42 -3.88 -7.09
C ILE A 52 9.03 -5.18 -6.40
N ASP A 53 7.93 -5.17 -5.65
CA ASP A 53 7.42 -6.31 -4.89
C ASP A 53 5.97 -6.02 -4.44
N PHE A 54 5.30 -7.02 -3.88
CA PHE A 54 4.15 -6.77 -3.00
C PHE A 54 4.64 -6.46 -1.59
N MET A 55 3.90 -5.63 -0.85
CA MET A 55 4.14 -5.45 0.58
C MET A 55 3.95 -6.78 1.31
N LYS A 56 4.85 -7.07 2.25
CA LYS A 56 4.90 -8.33 2.99
C LYS A 56 4.77 -8.10 4.48
N THR A 57 4.28 -9.13 5.18
CA THR A 57 4.31 -9.23 6.64
C THR A 57 5.74 -9.51 7.12
N GLU A 58 5.96 -9.45 8.43
CA GLU A 58 7.24 -9.84 9.05
C GLU A 58 7.63 -11.30 8.76
N SER A 59 6.64 -12.20 8.58
CA SER A 59 6.87 -13.59 8.18
C SER A 59 7.29 -13.76 6.72
N GLY A 60 7.27 -12.69 5.93
CA GLY A 60 7.60 -12.70 4.49
C GLY A 60 6.42 -13.03 3.58
N ASP A 61 5.23 -13.29 4.13
CA ASP A 61 4.01 -13.52 3.37
C ASP A 61 3.49 -12.22 2.76
N ILE A 62 2.81 -12.29 1.61
CA ILE A 62 2.15 -11.11 1.03
C ILE A 62 1.09 -10.60 2.02
N LEU A 63 1.19 -9.32 2.39
CA LEU A 63 0.22 -8.66 3.24
C LEU A 63 -1.14 -8.63 2.53
N LYS A 64 -2.18 -9.12 3.22
CA LYS A 64 -3.55 -9.15 2.72
C LYS A 64 -4.46 -8.31 3.60
N ILE A 65 -5.17 -7.37 2.97
CA ILE A 65 -6.15 -6.51 3.62
C ILE A 65 -7.40 -6.52 2.73
N PRO A 66 -8.35 -7.46 2.95
CA PRO A 66 -9.54 -7.56 2.11
C PRO A 66 -10.32 -6.24 2.02
N GLY A 67 -10.73 -5.87 0.81
CA GLY A 67 -11.46 -4.62 0.56
C GLY A 67 -10.63 -3.37 0.79
N LEU A 68 -9.32 -3.38 0.48
CA LEU A 68 -8.43 -2.23 0.67
C LEU A 68 -8.79 -1.04 -0.25
N TRP A 69 -9.15 0.10 0.34
CA TRP A 69 -9.63 1.29 -0.38
C TRP A 69 -8.61 2.42 -0.44
N ALA A 70 -8.12 2.86 0.72
CA ALA A 70 -7.34 4.07 0.83
C ALA A 70 -5.98 3.78 1.44
N LEU A 71 -4.97 4.53 1.00
CA LEU A 71 -3.61 4.53 1.50
C LEU A 71 -3.16 5.98 1.72
N LEU A 72 -2.59 6.28 2.88
CA LEU A 72 -2.04 7.60 3.18
C LEU A 72 -0.91 7.49 4.21
N PHE A 73 0.25 8.08 3.91
CA PHE A 73 1.28 8.25 4.93
C PHE A 73 0.93 9.41 5.87
N GLY A 74 1.21 9.24 7.16
CA GLY A 74 1.13 10.35 8.10
C GLY A 74 2.17 11.44 7.78
N ASN A 75 1.98 12.62 8.33
CA ASN A 75 2.88 13.77 8.13
C ASN A 75 3.67 14.15 9.38
N GLY A 76 3.59 13.36 10.46
CA GLY A 76 4.21 13.64 11.75
C GLY A 76 3.47 14.69 12.59
N GLU A 77 2.33 15.18 12.10
CA GLU A 77 1.56 16.28 12.68
C GLU A 77 0.08 15.87 12.77
N SER A 78 -0.84 16.63 12.17
CA SER A 78 -2.28 16.39 12.20
C SER A 78 -2.76 15.15 11.43
N LEU A 79 -1.92 14.57 10.55
CA LEU A 79 -2.26 13.35 9.79
C LEU A 79 -1.64 12.09 10.37
N GLY A 80 -1.11 12.15 11.60
CA GLY A 80 -0.52 11.01 12.30
C GLY A 80 0.95 10.80 12.00
N ASP A 81 1.46 9.66 12.45
CA ASP A 81 2.88 9.29 12.45
C ASP A 81 3.46 9.23 11.02
N SER A 82 4.56 9.96 10.78
CA SER A 82 5.21 10.03 9.46
C SER A 82 5.84 8.71 9.01
N SER A 83 6.04 7.77 9.93
CA SER A 83 6.53 6.42 9.65
C SER A 83 5.40 5.40 9.39
N ALA A 84 4.14 5.82 9.52
CA ALA A 84 2.99 4.95 9.38
C ALA A 84 2.28 5.15 8.03
N LEU A 85 1.99 4.03 7.37
CA LEU A 85 1.05 3.95 6.26
C LEU A 85 -0.33 3.63 6.82
N TYR A 86 -1.22 4.61 6.85
CA TYR A 86 -2.62 4.44 7.21
C TYR A 86 -3.42 3.87 6.05
N PHE A 87 -4.41 3.03 6.38
CA PHE A 87 -5.31 2.47 5.39
C PHE A 87 -6.76 2.45 5.88
N ALA A 88 -7.68 2.50 4.93
CA ALA A 88 -9.08 2.18 5.14
C ALA A 88 -9.46 0.99 4.26
N ALA A 89 -10.25 0.08 4.80
CA ALA A 89 -10.72 -1.11 4.13
C ALA A 89 -12.18 -1.43 4.47
N GLY A 90 -12.87 -2.07 3.52
CA GLY A 90 -14.25 -2.55 3.65
C GLY A 90 -14.32 -4.07 3.57
N PRO A 91 -13.95 -4.80 4.65
CA PRO A 91 -14.04 -6.25 4.66
C PRO A 91 -15.51 -6.74 4.68
N SER A 92 -15.69 -8.07 4.54
CA SER A 92 -17.01 -8.72 4.56
C SER A 92 -17.97 -8.19 3.48
N ASP A 93 -17.49 -8.08 2.23
CA ASP A 93 -18.21 -7.42 1.12
C ASP A 93 -18.66 -6.01 1.49
N GLU A 94 -17.73 -5.20 2.01
CA GLU A 94 -17.91 -3.80 2.40
C GLU A 94 -18.98 -3.55 3.48
N LYS A 95 -19.45 -4.60 4.16
CA LYS A 95 -20.44 -4.48 5.26
C LYS A 95 -19.81 -4.05 6.58
N GLU A 96 -18.49 -4.09 6.67
CA GLU A 96 -17.71 -3.69 7.81
C GLU A 96 -16.70 -2.60 7.42
N GLY A 97 -16.21 -1.86 8.42
CA GLY A 97 -15.18 -0.85 8.24
C GLY A 97 -13.94 -1.19 9.07
N LEU A 98 -12.78 -1.20 8.42
CA LEU A 98 -11.49 -1.36 9.07
C LEU A 98 -10.60 -0.15 8.76
N PHE A 99 -10.13 0.52 9.81
CA PHE A 99 -9.09 1.52 9.72
C PHE A 99 -7.87 1.04 10.50
N GLY A 100 -6.68 1.16 9.91
CA GLY A 100 -5.45 0.66 10.51
C GLY A 100 -4.22 1.40 10.04
N SER A 101 -3.06 0.99 10.58
CA SER A 101 -1.76 1.52 10.19
C SER A 101 -0.73 0.41 10.07
N LEU A 102 0.19 0.55 9.12
CA LEU A 102 1.29 -0.36 8.84
C LEU A 102 2.62 0.39 9.03
N ARG A 103 3.62 -0.30 9.57
CA ARG A 103 4.98 0.22 9.73
C ARG A 103 5.97 -0.78 9.16
N SER A 104 7.06 -0.29 8.58
CA SER A 104 8.18 -1.16 8.22
C SER A 104 8.84 -1.65 9.50
N THR A 105 9.15 -2.93 9.56
CA THR A 105 10.19 -3.45 10.43
C THR A 105 11.51 -3.36 9.68
N GLU A 106 12.58 -2.93 10.37
CA GLU A 106 13.93 -2.88 9.79
C GLU A 106 14.54 -4.29 9.67
#